data_AF-A0AAD5S2V5-F1
#
_entry.id   AF-A0AAD5S2V5-F1
#
_cell.length_a   1.000
_cell.length_b   1.000
_cell.length_c   1.000
_cell.angle_alpha   90.00
_cell.angle_beta   90.00
_cell.angle_gamma   90.00
#
_symmetry.space_group_name_H-M   'P 1'
#
loop_
_entity.id
_entity.type
_entity.pdbx_description
1 polymer ?
#
loop_
_entity_poly.entity_id
_entity_poly.type
_entity_poly.pdbx_seq_one_letter_code
_entity_poly.pdbx_strand_id
1 'polypeptide(L)'
;VHKKRHLGLYKFYVDCGRMGDVKSLFLATRVEIKRLRTYEGCWNDVLGKHGDLEVDFNEKFDDVIERITEEPSVIDIFRRYKLEMGINPVESMKEDEKDKEYWKNK
;
A
#
# COMPACT_ATOMS: atom_id res chain seq x y z
N VAL A 1 20.41 8.47 17.79
CA VAL A 1 20.69 7.65 16.59
C VAL A 1 19.37 7.37 15.89
N HIS A 2 19.05 8.10 14.82
CA HIS A 2 17.81 7.87 14.06
C HIS A 2 17.97 6.52 13.35
N LYS A 3 17.28 5.49 13.82
CA LYS A 3 17.13 4.22 13.08
C LYS A 3 16.65 4.63 11.69
N LYS A 4 17.53 4.57 10.67
CA LYS A 4 17.10 4.69 9.27
C LYS A 4 16.06 3.59 9.09
N ARG A 5 14.78 3.97 9.09
CA ARG A 5 13.73 3.05 8.69
C ARG A 5 14.05 2.72 7.25
N HIS A 6 14.40 1.46 6.98
CA HIS A 6 14.72 1.00 5.62
C HIS A 6 13.48 1.19 4.76
N LEU A 7 13.45 2.32 4.06
CA LEU A 7 12.38 2.71 3.17
C LEU A 7 12.66 2.12 1.81
N GLY A 8 11.62 1.63 1.15
CA GLY A 8 11.68 1.20 -0.24
C GLY A 8 10.56 1.84 -1.04
N LEU A 9 10.75 1.85 -2.35
CA LEU A 9 9.72 2.08 -3.34
C LEU A 9 9.09 0.76 -3.74
N TYR A 10 7.77 0.71 -3.68
CA TYR A 10 6.98 -0.47 -3.97
C TYR A 10 5.92 -0.15 -5.02
N LYS A 11 5.53 -1.19 -5.74
CA LYS A 11 4.42 -1.19 -6.67
C LYS A 11 3.32 -2.08 -6.10
N PHE A 12 2.09 -1.58 -6.15
CA PHE A 12 0.89 -2.38 -5.91
C PHE A 12 0.16 -2.54 -7.23
N TYR A 13 -0.17 -3.77 -7.59
CA TYR A 13 -0.85 -4.12 -8.82
C TYR A 13 -1.92 -5.17 -8.58
N VAL A 14 -3.15 -4.89 -9.03
CA VAL A 14 -4.23 -5.86 -9.08
C VAL A 14 -4.88 -5.82 -10.45
N ASP A 15 -4.93 -6.98 -11.10
CA ASP A 15 -5.71 -7.17 -12.33
C ASP A 15 -7.16 -7.48 -11.97
N CYS A 16 -8.06 -6.55 -12.24
CA CYS A 16 -9.51 -6.70 -12.02
C CYS A 16 -10.22 -7.19 -13.29
N GLY A 17 -9.48 -7.76 -14.24
CA GLY A 17 -9.99 -8.29 -15.51
C GLY A 17 -10.63 -7.20 -16.38
N ARG A 18 -11.88 -7.44 -16.81
CA ARG A 18 -12.61 -6.49 -17.67
C ARG A 18 -12.90 -5.14 -17.00
N MET A 19 -12.78 -5.07 -15.67
CA MET A 19 -12.98 -3.82 -14.93
C MET A 19 -11.76 -2.89 -15.00
N GLY A 20 -10.63 -3.37 -15.50
CA GLY A 20 -9.38 -2.64 -15.57
C GLY A 20 -8.37 -3.16 -14.55
N ASP A 21 -7.39 -2.32 -14.22
CA ASP A 21 -6.38 -2.66 -13.24
C ASP A 21 -6.18 -1.53 -12.22
N VAL A 22 -5.76 -1.92 -11.03
CA VAL A 22 -5.32 -0.99 -9.99
C VAL A 22 -3.82 -1.01 -9.97
N LYS A 23 -3.22 0.16 -10.18
CA LYS A 23 -1.77 0.38 -10.19
C LYS A 23 -1.42 1.50 -9.25
N SER A 24 -0.42 1.28 -8.41
CA SER A 24 0.08 2.26 -7.48
C SER A 24 1.59 2.18 -7.33
N LEU A 25 2.20 3.34 -7.06
CA LEU A 25 3.58 3.47 -6.61
C LEU A 25 3.57 4.17 -5.26
N PHE A 26 4.20 3.54 -4.28
CA PHE A 26 4.19 4.05 -2.91
C PHE A 26 5.50 3.76 -2.17
N LEU A 27 5.77 4.57 -1.16
CA LEU A 27 6.89 4.39 -0.26
C LEU A 27 6.43 3.73 1.03
N ALA A 28 7.17 2.71 1.46
CA ALA A 28 6.90 2.02 2.71
C ALA A 28 8.19 1.54 3.35
N THR A 29 8.16 1.40 4.66
CA THR A 29 9.25 0.80 5.42
C THR A 29 9.11 -0.72 5.42
N ARG A 30 10.23 -1.43 5.61
CA ARG A 30 10.20 -2.90 5.77
C ARG A 30 9.25 -3.37 6.87
N VAL A 31 9.07 -2.57 7.93
CA VAL A 31 8.14 -2.92 9.02
C VAL A 31 6.69 -2.81 8.54
N GLU A 32 6.34 -1.75 7.82
CA GLU A 32 5.00 -1.58 7.26
C GLU A 32 4.67 -2.67 6.24
N ILE A 33 5.60 -2.99 5.34
CA ILE A 33 5.45 -4.08 4.37
C ILE A 33 5.25 -5.44 5.05
N LYS A 34 5.96 -5.72 6.15
CA LYS A 34 5.76 -6.95 6.92
C LYS A 34 4.37 -7.01 7.57
N ARG A 35 3.84 -5.88 8.04
CA ARG A 35 2.49 -5.81 8.62
C ARG A 35 1.42 -5.94 7.55
N LEU A 36 1.65 -5.34 6.38
CA LEU A 36 0.74 -5.43 5.24
C LEU A 36 0.49 -6.88 4.80
N ARG A 37 1.47 -7.77 4.95
CA ARG A 37 1.32 -9.22 4.63
C ARG A 37 0.17 -9.91 5.36
N THR A 38 -0.27 -9.40 6.50
CA THR A 38 -1.34 -10.02 7.30
C THR A 38 -2.62 -9.19 7.30
N TYR A 39 -2.73 -8.22 6.41
CA TYR A 39 -3.86 -7.31 6.32
C TYR A 39 -4.83 -7.78 5.23
N GLU A 40 -6.12 -7.60 5.46
CA GLU A 40 -7.17 -7.74 4.46
C GLU A 40 -7.58 -6.32 4.08
N GLY A 41 -7.22 -5.91 2.86
CA GLY A 41 -7.50 -4.57 2.36
C GLY A 41 -8.82 -4.52 1.62
N CYS A 42 -9.64 -3.52 1.94
CA CYS A 42 -10.86 -3.22 1.22
C CYS A 42 -10.86 -1.74 0.82
N TRP A 43 -11.11 -1.45 -0.45
CA TRP A 43 -11.16 -0.09 -0.97
C TRP A 43 -12.39 0.13 -1.83
N ASN A 44 -13.08 1.22 -1.57
CA ASN A 44 -14.27 1.59 -2.33
C ASN A 44 -13.89 2.56 -3.46
N ASP A 45 -14.62 2.51 -4.57
CA ASP A 45 -14.55 3.48 -5.68
C ASP A 45 -13.17 3.59 -6.41
N VAL A 46 -12.30 2.57 -6.30
CA VAL A 46 -10.93 2.59 -6.87
C VAL A 46 -10.89 2.65 -8.40
N LEU A 47 -11.97 2.25 -9.07
CA LEU A 47 -12.10 2.19 -10.53
C LEU A 47 -13.20 3.12 -11.07
N GLY A 48 -13.60 4.15 -10.32
CA GLY A 48 -14.67 5.07 -10.73
C GLY A 48 -16.06 4.40 -10.81
N LYS A 49 -16.22 3.27 -10.14
CA LYS A 49 -17.47 2.51 -9.99
C LYS A 49 -17.70 2.22 -8.52
N HIS A 50 -18.96 2.15 -8.11
CA HIS A 50 -19.38 1.62 -6.80
C HIS A 50 -19.08 0.13 -6.71
N GLY A 51 -17.81 -0.20 -6.50
CA GLY A 51 -17.31 -1.55 -6.37
C GLY A 51 -16.17 -1.53 -5.38
N ASP A 52 -16.19 -2.53 -4.51
CA ASP A 52 -15.20 -2.71 -3.47
C ASP A 52 -14.10 -3.60 -4.05
N LEU A 53 -12.86 -3.10 -4.03
CA LEU A 53 -11.69 -3.92 -4.26
C LEU A 53 -11.28 -4.54 -2.94
N GLU A 54 -11.40 -5.86 -2.86
CA GLU A 54 -10.90 -6.63 -1.73
C GLU A 54 -9.61 -7.35 -2.12
N VAL A 55 -8.58 -7.24 -1.28
CA VAL A 55 -7.31 -7.95 -1.43
C VAL A 55 -6.94 -8.56 -0.08
N ASP A 56 -6.96 -9.89 -0.03
CA ASP A 56 -6.35 -10.63 1.06
C ASP A 56 -4.83 -10.73 0.82
N PHE A 57 -4.06 -9.92 1.55
CA PHE A 57 -2.61 -9.96 1.43
C PHE A 57 -2.00 -11.20 2.08
N ASN A 58 -2.66 -11.94 2.98
CA ASN A 58 -2.09 -13.20 3.46
C ASN A 58 -1.87 -14.18 2.31
N GLU A 59 -2.81 -14.21 1.37
CA GLU A 59 -2.76 -15.13 0.24
C GLU A 59 -2.09 -14.53 -1.00
N LYS A 60 -2.29 -13.24 -1.26
CA LYS A 60 -1.93 -12.61 -2.53
C LYS A 60 -0.70 -11.72 -2.50
N PHE A 61 -0.03 -11.55 -1.34
CA PHE A 61 1.01 -10.53 -1.19
C PHE A 61 2.05 -10.53 -2.31
N ASP A 62 2.64 -11.68 -2.59
CA ASP A 62 3.76 -11.79 -3.54
C ASP A 62 3.31 -11.65 -5.01
N ASP A 63 2.00 -11.77 -5.29
CA ASP A 63 1.41 -11.54 -6.61
C ASP A 63 1.12 -10.05 -6.86
N VAL A 64 0.81 -9.30 -5.80
CA VAL A 64 0.27 -7.93 -5.92
C VAL A 64 1.22 -6.84 -5.41
N ILE A 65 2.21 -7.18 -4.58
CA ILE A 65 3.22 -6.24 -4.06
C ILE A 65 4.60 -6.60 -4.60
N GLU A 66 5.19 -5.64 -5.31
CA GLU A 66 6.55 -5.74 -5.83
C GLU A 66 7.42 -4.65 -5.21
N ARG A 67 8.62 -5.01 -4.74
CA ARG A 67 9.62 -4.02 -4.32
C ARG A 67 10.43 -3.59 -5.54
N ILE A 68 10.32 -2.32 -5.92
CA ILE A 68 11.07 -1.75 -7.04
C ILE A 68 12.53 -1.49 -6.64
N THR A 69 12.75 -0.74 -5.55
CA THR A 69 14.11 -0.39 -5.11
C THR A 69 14.15 0.06 -3.65
N GLU A 70 15.33 -0.04 -3.04
CA GLU A 70 15.68 0.59 -1.75
C GLU A 70 16.80 1.63 -1.93
N GLU A 71 17.12 2.00 -3.17
CA GLU A 71 18.19 2.96 -3.48
C GLU A 71 17.82 4.38 -3.02
N PRO A 72 18.61 5.02 -2.13
CA PRO A 72 18.26 6.31 -1.56
C PRO A 72 18.06 7.42 -2.60
N SER A 73 18.89 7.47 -3.64
CA SER A 73 18.83 8.47 -4.72
C SER A 73 17.48 8.44 -5.45
N VAL A 74 16.99 7.25 -5.79
CA VAL A 74 15.71 7.04 -6.48
C VAL A 74 14.54 7.41 -5.56
N ILE A 75 14.62 7.01 -4.29
CA ILE A 75 13.63 7.38 -3.27
C ILE A 75 13.56 8.90 -3.10
N ASP A 76 14.70 9.57 -3.06
CA ASP A 76 14.77 11.03 -2.90
C ASP A 76 14.17 11.75 -4.12
N ILE A 77 14.44 11.27 -5.35
CA ILE A 77 13.78 11.75 -6.57
C ILE A 77 12.27 11.55 -6.48
N PHE A 78 11.83 10.34 -6.14
CA PHE A 78 10.41 9.99 -6.05
C PHE A 78 9.65 10.93 -5.11
N ARG A 79 10.19 11.18 -3.91
CA ARG A 79 9.64 12.12 -2.94
C ARG A 79 9.68 13.56 -3.42
N ARG A 80 10.83 13.99 -3.96
CA ARG A 80 11.05 15.38 -4.35
C ARG A 80 10.06 15.84 -5.41
N TYR A 81 9.73 14.94 -6.33
CA TYR A 81 8.80 15.20 -7.43
C TYR A 81 7.38 14.71 -7.16
N LYS A 82 7.09 14.20 -5.95
CA LYS A 82 5.78 13.70 -5.53
C LYS A 82 5.20 12.69 -6.53
N LEU A 83 5.99 11.67 -6.84
CA LEU A 83 5.65 10.66 -7.84
C LEU A 83 4.78 9.53 -7.27
N GLU A 84 4.25 9.68 -6.05
CA GLU A 84 3.20 8.83 -5.51
C GLU A 84 2.00 8.81 -6.46
N MET A 85 1.50 7.62 -6.77
CA MET A 85 0.34 7.44 -7.65
C MET A 85 -0.57 6.34 -7.12
N GLY A 86 -1.87 6.51 -7.35
CA GLY A 86 -2.88 5.53 -6.95
C GLY A 86 -3.04 5.41 -5.43
N ILE A 87 -3.52 4.26 -4.99
CA ILE A 87 -3.80 3.96 -3.57
C ILE A 87 -2.55 3.40 -2.90
N ASN A 88 -2.24 3.86 -1.70
CA ASN A 88 -1.20 3.26 -0.88
C ASN A 88 -1.81 2.24 0.11
N PRO A 89 -1.63 0.92 -0.08
CA PRO A 89 -2.25 -0.07 0.79
C PRO A 89 -1.81 0.03 2.26
N VAL A 90 -0.61 0.55 2.50
CA VAL A 90 -0.09 0.76 3.86
C VAL A 90 -0.82 1.89 4.58
N GLU A 91 -1.21 2.96 3.88
CA GLU A 91 -1.96 4.04 4.52
C GLU A 91 -3.37 3.57 4.88
N SER A 92 -4.03 2.83 3.99
CA SER A 92 -5.36 2.26 4.26
C SER A 92 -5.35 1.30 5.45
N MET A 93 -4.35 0.42 5.55
CA MET A 93 -4.16 -0.43 6.73
C MET A 93 -4.05 0.40 8.03
N LYS A 94 -3.32 1.52 8.02
CA LYS A 94 -3.17 2.38 9.20
C LYS A 94 -4.46 3.12 9.56
N GLU A 95 -5.23 3.53 8.56
CA GLU A 95 -6.54 4.18 8.77
C GLU A 95 -7.52 3.20 9.43
N ASP A 96 -7.63 1.98 8.90
CA ASP A 96 -8.46 0.92 9.47
C ASP A 96 -8.08 0.58 10.92
N GLU A 97 -6.78 0.53 11.22
CA GLU A 97 -6.29 0.27 12.57
C GLU A 97 -6.69 1.37 13.56
N LYS A 98 -6.59 2.64 13.15
CA LYS A 98 -7.00 3.79 13.97
C LYS A 98 -8.51 3.78 14.22
N ASP A 99 -9.30 3.48 13.19
CA ASP A 99 -10.75 3.42 13.32
C ASP A 99 -11.17 2.28 14.26
N LYS A 100 -10.56 1.10 14.14
CA LYS A 100 -10.78 -0.02 15.08
C LYS A 100 -10.36 0.33 16.51
N GLU A 101 -9.28 1.07 16.70
CA GLU A 101 -8.85 1.54 18.01
C GLU A 101 -9.83 2.55 18.62
N TYR A 102 -10.35 3.49 17.82
CA TYR A 102 -11.37 4.45 18.26
C TYR A 102 -12.62 3.74 18.80
N TRP A 103 -13.15 2.75 18.06
CA TRP A 103 -14.34 2.02 18.46
C TRP A 103 -14.15 1.10 19.67
N LYS A 104 -12.92 0.65 19.94
CA LYS A 104 -12.61 -0.14 21.16
C LYS A 104 -12.58 0.69 22.44
N ASN A 105 -12.30 1.98 22.32
CA ASN A 105 -12.13 2.89 23.46
C ASN A 105 -13.39 3.73 23.75
N LYS A 106 -14.52 3.39 23.12
CA LYS A 106 -15.82 4.04 23.29
C LYS A 106 -16.79 3.09 23.97
#